data_AF-A0A9E4WTX0-F1
#
_entry.id   AF-A0A9E4WTX0-F1
#
_cell.length_a   1.000
_cell.length_b   1.000
_cell.length_c   1.000
_cell.angle_alpha   90.00
_cell.angle_beta   90.00
_cell.angle_gamma   90.00
#
_symmetry.space_group_name_H-M   'P 1'
#
loop_
_entity.id
_entity.type
_entity.pdbx_description
1 polymer ?
#
loop_
_entity_poly.entity_id
_entity_poly.type
_entity_poly.pdbx_seq_one_letter_code
_entity_poly.pdbx_strand_id
1 'polypeptide(L)'
;AAHHAEHPLRPGVPREELRSRLGLQERVFAPALARWISDGALVEAGASVALAGRSPELTIEQQAEAEAYVSALAEHPYSPPTDSPVAADLLAYLEEEGRVVSVGDGLVFAAAAYREMVDRVTSHLREQDTVTLAQVRDMFATSRKYAQGLLEHLDRERVTRRVGDERVLRPR
;
A
#
# COMPACT_ATOMS: atom_id res chain seq x y z
N ALA A 1 -14.93 10.20 -17.39
CA ALA A 1 -16.25 9.74 -16.87
C ALA A 1 -16.38 8.21 -16.98
N ALA A 2 -16.30 7.62 -18.17
CA ALA A 2 -16.43 6.16 -18.37
C ALA A 2 -15.45 5.32 -17.52
N HIS A 3 -14.14 5.66 -17.52
CA HIS A 3 -13.15 4.94 -16.70
C HIS A 3 -13.52 4.93 -15.21
N HIS A 4 -14.01 6.04 -14.67
CA HIS A 4 -14.42 6.13 -13.27
C HIS A 4 -15.74 5.38 -12.99
N ALA A 5 -16.57 5.13 -14.00
CA ALA A 5 -17.75 4.28 -13.86
C ALA A 5 -17.36 2.79 -13.89
N GLU A 6 -16.37 2.43 -14.70
CA GLU A 6 -15.82 1.07 -14.79
C GLU A 6 -14.93 0.71 -13.59
N HIS A 7 -14.22 1.69 -13.03
CA HIS A 7 -13.30 1.53 -11.91
C HIS A 7 -13.57 2.58 -10.80
N PRO A 8 -14.66 2.44 -10.02
CA PRO A 8 -15.06 3.45 -9.04
C PRO A 8 -14.05 3.68 -7.91
N LEU A 9 -13.25 2.65 -7.59
CA LEU A 9 -12.30 2.67 -6.47
C LEU A 9 -10.91 3.16 -6.85
N ARG A 10 -10.65 3.38 -8.15
CA ARG A 10 -9.35 3.90 -8.57
C ARG A 10 -9.29 5.41 -8.33
N PRO A 11 -8.16 5.92 -7.81
CA PRO A 11 -8.01 7.35 -7.53
C PRO A 11 -8.02 8.20 -8.81
N GLY A 12 -7.71 7.61 -9.96
CA GLY A 12 -7.61 8.32 -11.22
C GLY A 12 -7.26 7.40 -12.38
N VAL A 13 -7.27 7.97 -13.58
CA VAL A 13 -6.73 7.34 -14.79
C VAL A 13 -5.23 7.64 -14.85
N PRO A 14 -4.34 6.65 -15.01
CA PRO A 14 -2.92 6.91 -15.26
C PRO A 14 -2.74 7.87 -16.44
N ARG A 15 -1.85 8.86 -16.32
CA ARG A 15 -1.65 9.89 -17.37
C ARG A 15 -1.40 9.29 -18.75
N GLU A 16 -0.55 8.26 -18.79
CA GLU A 16 -0.19 7.56 -20.01
C GLU A 16 -1.35 6.76 -20.60
N GLU A 17 -2.19 6.16 -19.75
CA GLU A 17 -3.40 5.47 -20.19
C GLU A 17 -4.42 6.47 -20.76
N LEU A 18 -4.62 7.62 -20.09
CA LEU A 18 -5.49 8.68 -20.59
C LEU A 18 -5.02 9.20 -21.94
N ARG A 19 -3.72 9.46 -22.09
CA ARG A 19 -3.11 9.91 -23.35
C ARG A 19 -3.35 8.90 -24.48
N SER A 20 -3.10 7.62 -24.20
CA SER A 20 -3.29 6.52 -25.15
C SER A 20 -4.75 6.40 -25.58
N ARG A 21 -5.70 6.41 -24.63
CA ARG A 21 -7.14 6.37 -24.90
C ARG A 21 -7.63 7.58 -25.73
N LEU A 22 -7.03 8.76 -25.55
CA LEU A 22 -7.33 9.96 -26.32
C LEU A 22 -6.61 10.01 -27.69
N GLY A 23 -5.65 9.11 -27.94
CA GLY A 23 -4.87 9.09 -29.18
C GLY A 23 -3.98 10.33 -29.37
N LEU A 24 -3.58 11.00 -28.28
CA LEU A 24 -2.83 12.25 -28.35
C LEU A 24 -1.31 12.01 -28.34
N GLN A 25 -0.59 12.80 -29.13
CA GLN A 25 0.87 12.88 -29.04
C GLN A 25 1.28 13.62 -27.76
N GLU A 26 2.39 13.22 -27.14
CA GLU A 26 2.89 13.78 -25.88
C GLU A 26 2.97 15.31 -25.89
N ARG A 27 3.50 15.89 -26.98
CA ARG A 27 3.64 17.35 -27.17
C ARG A 27 2.31 18.12 -27.14
N VAL A 28 1.19 17.44 -27.41
CA VAL A 28 -0.16 18.01 -27.38
C VAL A 28 -0.84 17.68 -26.05
N PHE A 29 -0.61 16.46 -25.55
CA PHE A 29 -1.20 15.98 -24.31
C PHE A 29 -0.75 16.79 -23.10
N ALA A 30 0.56 17.03 -22.94
CA ALA A 30 1.09 17.76 -21.80
C ALA A 30 0.46 19.17 -21.61
N PRO A 31 0.40 20.06 -22.62
CA PRO A 31 -0.23 21.36 -22.46
C PRO A 31 -1.76 21.28 -22.32
N ALA A 32 -2.43 20.32 -22.98
CA ALA A 32 -3.86 20.11 -22.81
C ALA A 32 -4.20 19.67 -21.38
N LEU A 33 -3.41 18.75 -20.81
CA LEU A 33 -3.56 18.29 -19.44
C LEU A 33 -3.39 19.43 -18.44
N ALA A 34 -2.32 20.23 -18.59
CA ALA A 34 -2.10 21.41 -17.75
C ALA A 34 -3.27 22.39 -17.82
N ARG A 35 -3.86 22.58 -19.01
CA ARG A 35 -5.03 23.42 -19.19
C ARG A 35 -6.26 22.85 -18.48
N TRP A 36 -6.56 21.56 -18.62
CA TRP A 36 -7.71 20.94 -17.94
C TRP A 36 -7.59 20.96 -16.42
N ILE A 37 -6.38 20.86 -15.89
CA ILE A 37 -6.12 21.01 -14.45
C ILE A 37 -6.33 22.47 -14.03
N SER A 38 -5.77 23.43 -14.78
CA SER A 38 -5.94 24.86 -14.50
C SER A 38 -7.39 25.32 -14.60
N ASP A 39 -8.19 24.70 -15.48
CA ASP A 39 -9.61 24.99 -15.66
C ASP A 39 -10.48 24.26 -14.61
N GLY A 40 -9.88 23.47 -13.70
CA GLY A 40 -10.57 22.76 -12.64
C GLY A 40 -11.41 21.58 -13.12
N ALA A 41 -11.19 21.09 -14.34
CA ALA A 41 -11.90 19.91 -14.88
C ALA A 41 -11.26 18.61 -14.37
N LEU A 42 -9.95 18.60 -14.17
CA LEU A 42 -9.18 17.48 -13.65
C LEU A 42 -8.38 17.87 -12.42
N VAL A 43 -8.10 16.90 -11.56
CA VAL A 43 -7.17 17.01 -10.44
C VAL A 43 -6.08 15.97 -10.57
N GLU A 44 -4.88 16.30 -10.10
CA GLU A 44 -3.78 15.34 -10.04
C GLU A 44 -3.95 14.41 -8.83
N ALA A 45 -3.80 13.11 -9.05
CA ALA A 45 -3.82 12.06 -8.04
C ALA A 45 -2.54 11.23 -8.20
N GLY A 46 -1.40 11.79 -7.76
CA GLY A 46 -0.07 11.21 -7.97
C GLY A 46 0.29 11.09 -9.45
N ALA A 47 0.53 9.86 -9.91
CA ALA A 47 0.81 9.54 -11.32
C ALA A 47 -0.45 9.47 -12.20
N SER A 48 -1.64 9.60 -11.60
CA SER A 48 -2.94 9.55 -12.24
C SER A 48 -3.62 10.92 -12.25
N VAL A 49 -4.70 11.03 -13.01
CA VAL A 49 -5.58 12.21 -13.05
C VAL A 49 -7.04 11.81 -12.89
N ALA A 50 -7.78 12.58 -12.10
CA ALA A 50 -9.17 12.32 -11.77
C ALA A 50 -10.05 13.49 -12.20
N LEU A 51 -11.37 13.24 -12.29
CA LEU A 51 -12.31 14.36 -12.46
C LEU A 51 -12.34 15.15 -11.15
N ALA A 52 -12.29 16.48 -11.26
CA ALA A 52 -12.38 17.33 -10.08
C ALA A 52 -13.68 17.07 -9.31
N GLY A 53 -13.58 16.96 -7.98
CA GLY A 53 -14.73 16.71 -7.10
C GLY A 53 -15.22 15.26 -7.05
N ARG A 54 -14.57 14.32 -7.74
CA ARG A 54 -14.88 12.89 -7.61
C ARG A 54 -13.85 12.22 -6.70
N SER A 55 -14.34 11.67 -5.61
CA SER A 55 -13.60 10.76 -4.73
C SER A 55 -14.06 9.33 -5.00
N PRO A 56 -13.20 8.32 -4.89
CA PRO A 56 -13.63 6.93 -4.86
C PRO A 56 -14.55 6.73 -3.65
N GLU A 57 -15.82 6.39 -3.90
CA GLU A 57 -16.79 6.06 -2.86
C GLU A 57 -17.10 4.56 -2.95
N LEU A 58 -16.94 3.86 -1.82
CA LEU A 58 -17.31 2.46 -1.69
C LEU A 58 -18.83 2.31 -1.69
N THR A 59 -19.36 1.28 -2.34
CA THR A 59 -20.74 0.87 -2.12
C THR A 59 -20.92 0.36 -0.68
N ILE A 60 -22.17 0.22 -0.22
CA ILE A 60 -22.46 -0.31 1.13
C ILE A 60 -21.85 -1.71 1.30
N GLU A 61 -21.94 -2.55 0.25
CA GLU A 61 -21.38 -3.90 0.24
C GLU A 61 -19.85 -3.86 0.32
N GLN A 62 -19.21 -2.99 -0.46
CA GLN A 62 -17.74 -2.84 -0.45
C GLN A 62 -17.25 -2.25 0.87
N GLN A 63 -18.03 -1.35 1.50
CA GLN A 63 -17.71 -0.81 2.81
C GLN A 63 -17.78 -1.90 3.89
N ALA A 64 -18.79 -2.77 3.84
CA ALA A 64 -18.90 -3.89 4.75
C ALA A 64 -17.76 -4.91 4.56
N GLU A 65 -17.41 -5.21 3.30
CA GLU A 65 -16.27 -6.07 2.96
C GLU A 65 -14.94 -5.47 3.46
N ALA A 66 -14.71 -4.17 3.22
CA ALA A 66 -13.53 -3.45 3.70
C ALA A 66 -13.39 -3.52 5.23
N GLU A 67 -14.48 -3.26 5.95
CA GLU A 67 -14.48 -3.26 7.41
C GLU A 67 -14.23 -4.68 7.97
N ALA A 68 -14.89 -5.68 7.39
CA ALA A 68 -14.68 -7.08 7.78
C ALA A 68 -13.22 -7.51 7.54
N TYR A 69 -12.64 -7.12 6.40
CA TYR A 69 -11.26 -7.43 6.07
C TYR A 69 -10.28 -6.78 7.06
N VAL A 70 -10.41 -5.47 7.30
CA VAL A 70 -9.54 -4.74 8.24
C VAL A 70 -9.68 -5.30 9.67
N SER A 71 -10.90 -5.65 10.09
CA SER A 71 -11.15 -6.28 11.38
C SER A 71 -10.44 -7.64 11.50
N ALA A 72 -10.53 -8.49 10.46
CA ALA A 72 -9.86 -9.79 10.46
C ALA A 72 -8.32 -9.66 10.55
N LEU A 73 -7.74 -8.64 9.89
CA LEU A 73 -6.31 -8.34 10.04
C LEU A 73 -5.96 -7.90 11.47
N ALA A 74 -6.86 -7.15 12.13
CA ALA A 74 -6.64 -6.66 13.48
C ALA A 74 -6.81 -7.74 14.57
N GLU A 75 -7.63 -8.76 14.35
CA GLU A 75 -7.78 -9.92 15.26
C GLU A 75 -6.50 -10.75 15.36
N HIS A 76 -5.75 -10.84 14.26
CA HIS A 76 -4.49 -11.57 14.19
C HIS A 76 -3.35 -10.66 13.66
N PRO A 77 -2.93 -9.64 14.44
CA PRO A 77 -2.13 -8.53 13.94
C PRO A 77 -0.76 -8.94 13.38
N TYR A 78 -0.17 -10.03 13.91
CA TYR A 78 1.14 -10.51 13.49
C TYR A 78 1.12 -11.78 12.65
N SER A 79 -0.05 -12.40 12.50
CA SER A 79 -0.26 -13.59 11.67
C SER A 79 -1.60 -13.49 10.93
N PRO A 80 -1.84 -12.40 10.17
CA PRO A 80 -3.14 -12.16 9.57
C PRO A 80 -3.52 -13.27 8.59
N PRO A 81 -4.82 -13.62 8.49
CA PRO A 81 -5.28 -14.65 7.56
C PRO A 81 -4.98 -14.28 6.11
N THR A 82 -4.50 -15.25 5.33
CA THR A 82 -4.19 -15.06 3.89
C THR A 82 -5.16 -15.80 2.97
N ASP A 83 -6.12 -16.51 3.54
CA ASP A 83 -7.14 -17.33 2.88
C ASP A 83 -8.42 -16.55 2.55
N SER A 84 -8.55 -15.31 3.03
CA SER A 84 -9.65 -14.40 2.71
C SER A 84 -9.15 -13.12 2.04
N PRO A 85 -8.66 -13.19 0.78
CA PRO A 85 -8.27 -12.01 0.04
C PRO A 85 -9.49 -11.20 -0.39
N VAL A 86 -9.36 -9.88 -0.38
CA VAL A 86 -10.35 -8.96 -1.00
C VAL A 86 -10.02 -8.71 -2.46
N ALA A 87 -10.98 -8.12 -3.19
CA ALA A 87 -10.74 -7.67 -4.56
C ALA A 87 -9.54 -6.72 -4.65
N ALA A 88 -8.73 -6.84 -5.71
CA ALA A 88 -7.49 -6.06 -5.87
C ALA A 88 -7.72 -4.54 -5.84
N ASP A 89 -8.81 -4.05 -6.46
CA ASP A 89 -9.16 -2.63 -6.44
C ASP A 89 -9.55 -2.16 -5.02
N LEU A 90 -10.17 -3.02 -4.20
CA LEU A 90 -10.50 -2.71 -2.80
C LEU A 90 -9.25 -2.71 -1.91
N LEU A 91 -8.33 -3.65 -2.12
CA LEU A 91 -7.03 -3.66 -1.44
C LEU A 91 -6.25 -2.37 -1.74
N ALA A 92 -6.15 -1.99 -3.02
CA ALA A 92 -5.47 -0.77 -3.44
C ALA A 92 -6.10 0.49 -2.80
N TYR A 93 -7.43 0.55 -2.74
CA TYR A 93 -8.14 1.61 -2.04
C TYR A 93 -7.77 1.68 -0.55
N LEU A 94 -7.74 0.53 0.15
CA LEU A 94 -7.39 0.47 1.57
C LEU A 94 -5.92 0.81 1.85
N GLU A 95 -5.01 0.48 0.93
CA GLU A 95 -3.61 0.88 0.98
C GLU A 95 -3.45 2.39 0.82
N GLU A 96 -4.16 2.98 -0.15
CA GLU A 96 -4.16 4.44 -0.37
C GLU A 96 -4.77 5.20 0.82
N GLU A 97 -5.83 4.66 1.43
CA GLU A 97 -6.40 5.17 2.68
C GLU A 97 -5.46 4.99 3.89
N GLY A 98 -4.38 4.20 3.74
CA GLY A 98 -3.41 3.94 4.80
C GLY A 98 -3.95 3.05 5.92
N ARG A 99 -4.99 2.26 5.63
CA ARG A 99 -5.60 1.31 6.58
C ARG A 99 -4.87 -0.03 6.62
N VAL A 100 -4.24 -0.42 5.52
CA VAL A 100 -3.48 -1.67 5.40
C VAL A 100 -2.14 -1.43 4.70
N VAL A 101 -1.22 -2.39 4.84
CA VAL A 101 0.11 -2.37 4.21
C VAL A 101 0.43 -3.75 3.66
N SER A 102 0.61 -3.87 2.33
CA SER A 102 1.15 -5.09 1.73
C SER A 102 2.67 -5.16 1.86
N VAL A 103 3.17 -6.25 2.45
CA VAL A 103 4.62 -6.48 2.61
C VAL A 103 5.21 -7.41 1.54
N GLY A 104 4.38 -7.91 0.61
CA GLY A 104 4.79 -8.83 -0.46
C GLY A 104 4.29 -10.25 -0.23
N ASP A 105 4.39 -11.11 -1.25
CA ASP A 105 3.96 -12.53 -1.21
C ASP A 105 2.51 -12.75 -0.72
N GLY A 106 1.62 -11.81 -1.05
CA GLY A 106 0.22 -11.83 -0.61
C GLY A 106 0.03 -11.60 0.89
N LEU A 107 1.05 -11.13 1.60
CA LEU A 107 0.96 -10.76 3.00
C LEU A 107 0.54 -9.30 3.14
N VAL A 108 -0.54 -9.09 3.89
CA VAL A 108 -1.12 -7.78 4.19
C VAL A 108 -1.27 -7.66 5.69
N PHE A 109 -0.88 -6.53 6.25
CA PHE A 109 -1.09 -6.21 7.66
C PHE A 109 -2.03 -5.02 7.80
N ALA A 110 -2.80 -4.97 8.88
CA ALA A 110 -3.42 -3.72 9.30
C ALA A 110 -2.32 -2.68 9.55
N ALA A 111 -2.52 -1.44 9.10
CA ALA A 111 -1.47 -0.41 9.16
C ALA A 111 -1.02 -0.10 10.60
N ALA A 112 -1.93 -0.21 11.58
CA ALA A 112 -1.59 -0.07 12.99
C ALA A 112 -0.61 -1.16 13.46
N ALA A 113 -0.89 -2.43 13.15
CA ALA A 113 -0.03 -3.55 13.48
C ALA A 113 1.32 -3.44 12.78
N TYR A 114 1.32 -3.08 11.50
CA TYR A 114 2.56 -2.83 10.74
C TYR A 114 3.44 -1.78 11.43
N ARG A 115 2.88 -0.61 11.77
CA ARG A 115 3.63 0.47 12.44
C ARG A 115 4.22 0.00 13.77
N GLU A 116 3.45 -0.70 14.59
CA GLU A 116 3.95 -1.29 15.85
C GLU A 116 5.11 -2.26 15.58
N MET A 117 4.99 -3.13 14.57
CA MET A 117 6.06 -4.07 14.22
C MET A 117 7.34 -3.34 13.81
N VAL A 118 7.24 -2.31 12.97
CA VAL A 118 8.39 -1.49 12.55
C VAL A 118 9.01 -0.78 13.75
N ASP A 119 8.21 -0.20 14.63
CA ASP A 119 8.70 0.50 15.82
C ASP A 119 9.44 -0.44 16.77
N ARG A 120 8.92 -1.65 17.01
CA ARG A 120 9.56 -2.65 17.87
C ARG A 120 10.85 -3.21 17.26
N VAL A 121 10.86 -3.50 15.95
CA VAL A 121 12.08 -3.96 15.26
C VAL A 121 13.15 -2.87 15.25
N THR A 122 12.79 -1.63 14.93
CA THR A 122 13.75 -0.52 14.90
C THR A 122 14.25 -0.13 16.29
N SER A 123 13.42 -0.24 17.32
CA SER A 123 13.85 -0.04 18.72
C SER A 123 14.84 -1.12 19.15
N HIS A 124 14.55 -2.39 18.86
CA HIS A 124 15.49 -3.48 19.10
C HIS A 124 16.84 -3.27 18.39
N LEU A 125 16.81 -2.85 17.12
CA LEU A 125 18.03 -2.56 16.35
C LEU A 125 18.84 -1.38 16.89
N ARG A 126 18.21 -0.40 17.56
CA ARG A 126 18.93 0.70 18.22
C ARG A 126 19.61 0.26 19.50
N GLU A 127 19.11 -0.80 20.14
CA GLU A 127 19.63 -1.31 21.40
C GLU A 127 20.66 -2.45 21.23
N GLN A 128 20.49 -3.30 20.21
CA GLN A 128 21.26 -4.53 20.01
C GLN A 128 22.05 -4.54 18.69
N ASP A 129 22.04 -3.44 17.93
CA ASP A 129 22.67 -3.20 16.61
C ASP A 129 22.20 -4.09 15.45
N THR A 130 21.80 -5.33 15.75
CA THR A 130 21.46 -6.38 14.80
C THR A 130 20.18 -7.11 15.19
N VAL A 131 19.50 -7.71 14.22
CA VAL A 131 18.37 -8.61 14.47
C VAL A 131 18.35 -9.77 13.48
N THR A 132 18.11 -10.97 13.99
CA THR A 132 17.90 -12.18 13.18
C THR A 132 16.42 -12.41 12.88
N LEU A 133 16.13 -13.21 11.85
CA LEU A 133 14.77 -13.65 11.55
C LEU A 133 14.12 -14.40 12.74
N ALA A 134 14.88 -15.19 13.48
CA ALA A 134 14.39 -15.93 14.64
C ALA A 134 13.96 -14.98 15.76
N GLN A 135 14.75 -13.94 16.04
CA GLN A 135 14.40 -12.93 17.04
C GLN A 135 13.13 -12.16 16.65
N VAL A 136 12.97 -11.78 15.38
CA VAL A 136 11.73 -11.11 14.93
C VAL A 136 10.52 -12.04 15.04
N ARG A 137 10.66 -13.31 14.65
CA ARG A 137 9.60 -14.32 14.80
C ARG A 137 9.16 -14.43 16.26
N ASP A 138 10.12 -14.56 17.17
CA ASP A 138 9.85 -14.74 18.60
C ASP A 138 9.31 -13.46 19.25
N MET A 139 9.79 -12.29 18.81
CA MET A 139 9.30 -10.97 19.24
C MET A 139 7.80 -10.80 19.02
N PHE A 140 7.26 -11.33 17.92
CA PHE A 140 5.85 -11.19 17.56
C PHE A 140 5.04 -12.49 17.73
N ALA A 141 5.64 -13.55 18.27
CA ALA A 141 5.05 -14.89 18.36
C ALA A 141 4.37 -15.33 17.05
N THR A 142 5.02 -15.04 15.92
CA THR A 142 4.48 -15.27 14.58
C THR A 142 5.16 -16.45 13.89
N SER A 143 4.69 -16.82 12.68
CA SER A 143 5.38 -17.80 11.85
C SER A 143 6.58 -17.19 11.11
N ARG A 144 7.49 -18.06 10.64
CA ARG A 144 8.64 -17.62 9.84
C ARG A 144 8.22 -16.87 8.57
N LYS A 145 7.07 -17.23 7.97
CA LYS A 145 6.53 -16.59 6.76
C LYS A 145 6.32 -15.10 6.97
N TYR A 146 5.61 -14.71 8.03
CA TYR A 146 5.29 -13.30 8.31
C TYR A 146 6.51 -12.50 8.76
N ALA A 147 7.34 -13.07 9.64
CA ALA A 147 8.58 -12.41 10.08
C ALA A 147 9.54 -12.16 8.90
N GLN A 148 9.65 -13.12 7.99
CA GLN A 148 10.47 -12.98 6.79
C GLN A 148 9.89 -11.91 5.85
N GLY A 149 8.58 -11.96 5.56
CA GLY A 149 7.93 -10.98 4.70
C GLY A 149 8.05 -9.54 5.22
N LEU A 150 7.88 -9.33 6.54
CA LEU A 150 8.12 -8.02 7.16
C LEU A 150 9.57 -7.56 6.92
N LEU A 151 10.55 -8.42 7.23
CA LEU A 151 11.96 -8.06 7.15
C LEU A 151 12.41 -7.78 5.70
N GLU A 152 11.92 -8.55 4.74
CA GLU A 152 12.19 -8.32 3.32
C GLU A 152 11.54 -7.02 2.83
N HIS A 153 10.34 -6.69 3.31
CA HIS A 153 9.72 -5.41 3.04
C HIS A 153 10.52 -4.24 3.65
N LEU A 154 10.99 -4.35 4.89
CA LEU A 154 11.85 -3.34 5.51
C LEU A 154 13.17 -3.13 4.77
N ASP A 155 13.73 -4.19 4.18
CA ASP A 155 14.91 -4.09 3.31
C ASP A 155 14.58 -3.32 2.01
N ARG A 156 13.42 -3.59 1.39
CA ARG A 156 12.93 -2.88 0.19
C ARG A 156 12.68 -1.40 0.46
N GLU A 157 12.06 -1.09 1.60
CA GLU A 157 11.82 0.28 2.09
C GLU A 157 13.08 0.96 2.64
N ARG A 158 14.24 0.29 2.56
CA ARG A 158 15.55 0.82 3.00
C ARG A 158 15.58 1.19 4.49
N VAL A 159 14.73 0.60 5.31
CA VAL A 159 14.74 0.74 6.78
C VAL A 159 15.85 -0.13 7.37
N THR A 160 15.96 -1.36 6.87
CA THR A 160 16.99 -2.32 7.26
C THR A 160 17.87 -2.70 6.08
N ARG A 161 18.98 -3.38 6.38
CA ARG A 161 19.84 -4.04 5.41
C ARG A 161 20.26 -5.40 5.96
N ARG A 162 20.15 -6.44 5.15
CA ARG A 162 20.69 -7.77 5.46
C ARG A 162 22.22 -7.79 5.39
N VAL A 163 22.86 -8.37 6.41
CA VAL A 163 24.30 -8.66 6.49
C VAL A 163 24.45 -10.08 7.02
N GLY A 164 24.76 -11.03 6.14
CA GLY A 164 24.74 -12.46 6.48
C GLY A 164 23.33 -12.92 6.86
N ASP A 165 23.18 -13.45 8.06
CA ASP A 165 21.91 -13.94 8.61
C ASP A 165 21.18 -12.91 9.49
N GLU A 166 21.78 -11.74 9.67
CA GLU A 166 21.27 -10.64 10.47
C GLU A 166 20.83 -9.47 9.60
N ARG A 167 20.11 -8.55 10.22
CA ARG A 167 19.78 -7.23 9.67
C ARG A 167 20.28 -6.14 10.60
N VAL A 168 20.71 -5.05 9.99
CA VAL A 168 21.13 -3.83 10.68
C VAL A 168 20.25 -2.67 10.26
N LEU A 169 20.15 -1.65 11.11
CA LEU A 169 19.49 -0.40 10.75
C LEU A 169 20.25 0.30 9.61
N ARG A 170 19.55 0.83 8.62
CA ARG A 170 20.19 1.64 7.58
C ARG A 170 20.42 3.07 8.09
N PRO A 171 21.62 3.66 7.92
CA PRO A 171 21.84 5.07 8.24
C PRO A 171 20.93 5.96 7.39
N ARG A 172 20.41 7.04 7.99
CA ARG A 172 19.67 8.08 7.27
C ARG A 172 20.59 8.85 6.32
#